data_AF-A0A832JSB5-F1
#
_entry.id   AF-A0A832JSB5-F1
#
_cell.length_a   1.000
_cell.length_b   1.000
_cell.length_c   1.000
_cell.angle_alpha   90.00
_cell.angle_beta   90.00
_cell.angle_gamma   90.00
#
_symmetry.space_group_name_H-M   'P 1'
#
loop_
_entity.id
_entity.type
_entity.pdbx_description
1 polymer ?
#
loop_
_entity_poly.entity_id
_entity_poly.type
_entity_poly.pdbx_seq_one_letter_code
_entity_poly.pdbx_strand_id
1 'polypeptide(L)' 'MPAPNKGSFFEDLEDLLEELLKGNPEALKLAEKLLKAYRERGIRGLREELRALTEEAAKHGSEDQED' A
#
# COMPACT_ATOMS: atom_id res chain seq x y z
N MET A 1 -20.85 0.34 -25.32
CA MET A 1 -20.17 0.06 -24.04
C MET A 1 -18.69 -0.07 -24.35
N PRO A 2 -17.78 0.70 -23.73
CA PRO A 2 -16.35 0.49 -23.94
C PRO A 2 -15.96 -0.91 -23.47
N ALA A 3 -15.05 -1.55 -24.20
CA ALA A 3 -14.59 -2.91 -23.96
C ALA A 3 -13.92 -3.04 -22.57
N PRO A 4 -13.98 -4.21 -21.91
CA PRO A 4 -13.16 -4.46 -20.73
C PRO A 4 -11.70 -4.33 -21.17
N ASN A 5 -11.04 -3.29 -20.68
CA ASN A 5 -9.62 -3.05 -20.90
C ASN A 5 -8.91 -4.31 -20.39
N LYS A 6 -8.06 -4.95 -21.21
CA LYS A 6 -7.25 -6.08 -20.76
C LYS A 6 -6.07 -5.54 -19.94
N GLY A 7 -6.37 -4.84 -18.86
CA GLY A 7 -5.39 -4.46 -17.86
C GLY A 7 -4.93 -5.72 -17.13
N SER A 8 -3.66 -5.77 -16.73
CA SER A 8 -3.26 -6.82 -15.79
C SER A 8 -4.07 -6.63 -14.49
N PHE A 9 -4.40 -7.71 -13.75
CA PHE A 9 -5.11 -7.60 -12.47
C PHE A 9 -4.54 -6.52 -11.53
N PHE A 10 -3.24 -6.25 -11.63
CA PHE A 10 -2.56 -5.20 -10.87
C PHE A 10 -2.94 -3.78 -11.31
N GLU A 11 -3.15 -3.55 -12.60
CA GLU A 11 -3.58 -2.25 -13.13
C GLU A 11 -5.01 -1.94 -12.69
N ASP A 12 -5.93 -2.92 -12.80
CA ASP A 12 -7.30 -2.75 -12.30
C ASP A 12 -7.34 -2.50 -10.78
N LEU A 13 -6.41 -3.09 -10.04
CA LEU A 13 -6.28 -2.89 -8.60
C LEU A 13 -5.67 -1.53 -8.25
N GLU A 14 -4.68 -1.05 -9.02
CA GLU A 14 -4.11 0.29 -8.88
C GLU A 14 -5.19 1.36 -9.12
N ASP A 15 -5.93 1.27 -10.23
CA ASP A 15 -7.03 2.18 -10.56
C ASP A 15 -8.10 2.21 -9.44
N LEU A 16 -8.48 1.04 -8.91
CA LEU A 16 -9.44 0.95 -7.81
C LEU A 16 -8.91 1.61 -6.53
N LEU A 17 -7.64 1.41 -6.19
CA LEU A 17 -7.02 2.00 -5.01
C LEU A 17 -6.92 3.53 -5.15
N GLU A 18 -6.56 4.04 -6.33
CA GLU A 18 -6.55 5.48 -6.62
C GLU A 18 -7.95 6.10 -6.42
N GLU A 19 -9.00 5.46 -6.94
CA GLU A 19 -10.37 5.97 -6.80
C GLU A 19 -10.84 5.97 -5.33
N LEU A 20 -10.59 4.88 -4.60
CA LEU A 20 -11.00 4.73 -3.20
C LEU A 20 -10.22 5.65 -2.25
N LEU A 21 -8.93 5.88 -2.53
CA LEU A 21 -8.01 6.61 -1.66
C LEU A 21 -7.69 8.02 -2.16
N LYS A 22 -8.37 8.53 -3.19
CA LYS A 22 -8.17 9.89 -3.74
C LYS A 22 -8.20 11.02 -2.70
N GLY A 23 -8.90 10.84 -1.59
CA GLY A 23 -9.00 11.80 -0.49
C GLY A 23 -7.97 11.60 0.63
N ASN A 24 -7.14 10.56 0.54
CA ASN A 24 -6.13 10.21 1.55
C ASN A 24 -4.82 9.78 0.85
N PRO A 25 -3.96 10.75 0.49
CA PRO A 25 -2.75 10.48 -0.27
C PRO A 25 -1.72 9.65 0.52
N GLU A 26 -1.71 9.71 1.86
CA GLU A 26 -0.86 8.82 2.65
C GLU A 26 -1.31 7.36 2.54
N ALA A 27 -2.62 7.10 2.64
CA ALA A 27 -3.16 5.76 2.49
C ALA A 27 -2.90 5.19 1.09
N LEU A 28 -3.03 6.01 0.05
CA LEU A 28 -2.73 5.62 -1.33
C LEU A 28 -1.27 5.19 -1.48
N LYS A 29 -0.32 6.02 -1.01
CA LYS A 29 1.11 5.68 -1.04
C LYS A 29 1.41 4.38 -0.29
N LEU A 30 0.75 4.15 0.84
CA LEU A 30 0.92 2.92 1.61
C LEU A 30 0.43 1.69 0.83
N ALA A 31 -0.73 1.80 0.18
CA ALA A 31 -1.30 0.75 -0.64
C ALA A 31 -0.41 0.43 -1.86
N GLU A 32 0.07 1.45 -2.56
CA GLU A 32 1.02 1.31 -3.68
C GLU A 32 2.32 0.62 -3.24
N LYS A 33 2.87 1.03 -2.09
CA LYS A 33 4.11 0.43 -1.53
C LYS A 33 3.93 -1.06 -1.26
N LEU A 34 2.81 -1.45 -0.65
CA LEU A 34 2.48 -2.84 -0.36
C LEU A 34 2.24 -3.66 -1.64
N LEU A 35 1.53 -3.09 -2.61
CA LEU A 35 1.26 -3.73 -3.89
C LEU A 35 2.55 -3.97 -4.68
N LYS A 36 3.43 -2.96 -4.73
CA LYS A 36 4.76 -3.08 -5.33
C LYS A 36 5.60 -4.16 -4.66
N ALA A 37 5.63 -4.19 -3.32
CA ALA A 37 6.37 -5.22 -2.58
C ALA A 37 5.86 -6.64 -2.89
N TYR A 38 4.54 -6.80 -3.04
CA TYR A 38 3.95 -8.06 -3.48
C TYR A 38 4.30 -8.42 -4.93
N ARG A 39 4.27 -7.45 -5.84
CA ARG A 39 4.62 -7.67 -7.26
C ARG A 39 6.07 -8.10 -7.45
N GLU A 40 7.00 -7.51 -6.69
CA GLU A 40 8.43 -7.79 -6.81
C GLU A 40 8.87 -9.06 -6.08
N ARG A 41 8.30 -9.33 -4.90
CA ARG A 41 8.80 -10.36 -3.97
C ARG A 41 7.73 -11.32 -3.46
N GLY A 42 6.52 -11.24 -4.01
CA GLY A 42 5.36 -12.03 -3.60
C GLY A 42 4.94 -11.77 -2.15
N ILE A 43 4.27 -12.77 -1.56
CA ILE A 43 3.77 -12.71 -0.19
C ILE A 43 4.86 -12.43 0.86
N ARG A 44 6.11 -12.83 0.57
CA ARG A 44 7.25 -12.58 1.45
C ARG A 44 7.58 -11.10 1.53
N GLY A 45 7.69 -10.42 0.38
CA GLY A 45 7.93 -8.97 0.35
C GLY A 45 6.83 -8.18 1.02
N LEU A 46 5.57 -8.57 0.80
CA LEU A 46 4.43 -7.94 1.48
C LEU A 46 4.55 -8.04 3.01
N ARG A 47 4.94 -9.20 3.55
CA ARG A 47 5.12 -9.39 5.00
C ARG A 47 6.29 -8.58 5.55
N GLU A 48 7.41 -8.51 4.84
CA GLU A 48 8.56 -7.71 5.24
C GLU A 48 8.19 -6.22 5.27
N GLU A 49 7.45 -5.75 4.28
CA GLU A 49 6.99 -4.35 4.21
C GLU A 49 5.99 -4.01 5.32
N LEU A 50 5.01 -4.88 5.58
CA LEU A 50 4.07 -4.70 6.69
C LEU A 50 4.78 -4.64 8.05
N ARG A 51 5.81 -5.48 8.23
CA ARG A 51 6.60 -5.46 9.45
C ARG A 51 7.35 -4.14 9.62
N ALA A 52 8.00 -3.64 8.56
CA ALA A 52 8.69 -2.36 8.58
C ALA A 52 7.74 -1.20 8.94
N LEU A 53 6.57 -1.14 8.30
CA LEU A 53 5.54 -0.14 8.59
C LEU A 53 5.03 -0.22 10.04
N THR A 54 4.88 -1.43 10.58
CA THR A 54 4.46 -1.62 11.97
C THR A 54 5.54 -1.17 12.96
N GLU A 55 6.81 -1.44 12.65
CA GLU A 55 7.96 -1.00 13.47
C GLU A 55 8.13 0.53 13.40
N GLU A 56 7.93 1.16 12.24
CA GLU A 56 7.92 2.62 12.07
C GLU A 56 6.79 3.26 12.90
N ALA A 57 5.57 2.72 12.82
CA ALA A 57 4.43 3.20 13.60
C ALA A 57 4.63 3.02 15.11
N ALA A 58 5.22 1.90 15.53
CA ALA A 58 5.51 1.64 16.94
C ALA A 58 6.58 2.58 17.51
N LYS A 59 7.60 2.96 16.71
CA LYS A 59 8.62 3.93 17.11
C LYS A 59 8.01 5.33 17.28
N HIS A 60 7.18 5.77 16.33
CA HIS A 60 6.46 7.03 16.44
C HIS A 60 5.55 7.09 17.67
N GLY A 61 4.90 5.98 18.05
CA GLY A 61 4.09 5.92 19.27
C GLY A 61 4.89 5.89 20.59
N SER A 62 6.20 5.65 20.53
CA SER A 62 7.06 5.62 21.72
C SER A 62 7.73 6.97 22.02
N GLU A 63 7.88 7.84 21.00
CA GLU A 63 8.38 9.21 21.18
C GLU A 63 7.32 10.17 21.77
N ASP A 64 6.03 9.82 21.72
CA ASP A 64 4.91 10.63 22.25
C ASP A 64 4.65 10.43 23.76
N GLN A 65 5.46 9.62 24.46
CA GLN A 65 5.31 9.35 25.92
C GLN A 65 6.38 9.99 26.81
N GLU A 66 7.27 10.82 26.25
CA GLU A 66 8.28 11.59 27.00
C GLU A 66 8.03 13.11 26.89
N ASP A 67 6.90 13.61 27.40
CA ASP A 67 6.73 15.04 27.77
C ASP A 67 5.83 15.19 29.01
#